data_AF-A0A182ISZ7-F1
#
_entry.id   AF-A0A182ISZ7-F1
#
_cell.length_a   1.000
_cell.length_b   1.000
_cell.length_c   1.000
_cell.angle_alpha   90.00
_cell.angle_beta   90.00
_cell.angle_gamma   90.00
#
_symmetry.space_group_name_H-M   'P 1'
#
loop_
_entity.id
_entity.type
_entity.pdbx_description
1 polymer ?
#
loop_
_entity_poly.entity_id
_entity_poly.type
_entity_poly.pdbx_seq_one_letter_code
_entity_poly.pdbx_strand_id
1 'polypeptide(L)'
;MDAQGRWENSLRIDFSSLPIKPSETEVHAILARIVGPADVKRAHLNAVDWSVYIQMKTQEQARECVEQHRGKHGTTVNGVYHTYKIEVLDGSSEVKILDLPYYVSDETLEREMSQYGKVLSITEQVYGEKSPLAGVLNGVRIVRMVRERPIVSYLQIGGELTRVSYQGQTKTCRYI
;
A
#
# COMPACT_ATOMS: atom_id res chain seq x y z
N MET A 1 8.94 9.58 -17.27
CA MET A 1 9.91 8.89 -16.39
C MET A 1 9.13 7.93 -15.53
N ASP A 2 9.27 6.63 -15.76
CA ASP A 2 8.59 5.63 -14.95
C ASP A 2 9.03 5.75 -13.49
N ALA A 3 8.05 5.74 -12.58
CA ALA A 3 8.28 5.82 -11.14
C ALA A 3 9.25 4.73 -10.63
N GLN A 4 9.35 3.63 -11.37
CA GLN A 4 10.21 2.47 -11.10
C GLN A 4 11.72 2.79 -11.18
N GLY A 5 12.14 3.81 -11.93
CA GLY A 5 13.55 4.18 -12.06
C GLY A 5 14.08 5.12 -10.97
N ARG A 6 13.20 5.83 -10.24
CA ARG A 6 13.61 6.89 -9.29
C ARG A 6 13.96 6.36 -7.90
N TRP A 7 13.36 5.25 -7.50
CA TRP A 7 13.44 4.69 -6.14
C TRP A 7 13.81 3.20 -6.16
N GLU A 8 14.86 2.88 -6.92
CA GLU A 8 15.33 1.50 -7.08
C GLU A 8 15.67 0.84 -5.73
N ASN A 9 15.26 -0.41 -5.54
CA ASN A 9 15.55 -1.22 -4.35
C ASN A 9 15.13 -0.54 -3.04
N SER A 10 14.12 0.33 -3.09
CA SER A 10 13.79 1.20 -1.97
C SER A 10 12.47 0.84 -1.31
N LEU A 11 12.37 1.18 -0.03
CA LEU A 11 11.12 1.22 0.72
C LEU A 11 10.93 2.61 1.33
N ARG A 12 9.68 2.95 1.64
CA ARG A 12 9.27 4.20 2.28
C ARG A 12 8.62 3.90 3.62
N ILE A 13 9.02 4.65 4.64
CA ILE A 13 8.28 4.78 5.89
C ILE A 13 7.57 6.13 5.85
N ASP A 14 6.25 6.13 5.93
CA ASP A 14 5.41 7.33 5.82
C ASP A 14 4.76 7.66 7.17
N PHE A 15 5.22 8.77 7.77
CA PHE A 15 4.72 9.31 9.04
C PHE A 15 3.65 10.40 8.84
N SER A 16 3.25 10.73 7.61
CA SER A 16 2.31 11.81 7.30
C SER A 16 0.92 11.63 7.93
N SER A 17 0.54 10.39 8.24
CA SER A 17 -0.73 10.05 8.91
C SER A 17 -0.67 10.12 10.44
N LEU A 18 0.52 10.21 11.05
CA LEU A 18 0.64 10.31 12.51
C LEU A 18 0.16 11.67 13.02
N PRO A 19 -0.55 11.72 14.17
CA PRO A 19 -1.01 12.98 14.76
C PRO A 19 0.16 13.86 15.25
N ILE A 20 1.24 13.24 15.71
CA ILE A 20 2.49 13.90 16.11
C ILE A 20 3.61 13.30 15.27
N LYS A 21 4.42 14.16 14.65
CA LYS A 21 5.55 13.72 13.81
C LYS A 21 6.74 13.36 14.68
N PRO A 22 7.41 12.22 14.44
CA PRO A 22 8.61 11.87 15.18
C PRO A 22 9.71 12.89 14.90
N SER A 23 10.45 13.25 15.94
CA SER A 23 11.72 13.95 15.85
C SER A 23 12.76 13.10 15.12
N GLU A 24 13.85 13.72 14.67
CA GLU A 24 14.95 13.03 13.98
C GLU A 24 15.53 11.87 14.82
N THR A 25 15.71 12.08 16.14
CA THR A 25 16.19 11.04 17.07
C THR A 25 15.22 9.87 17.16
N GLU A 26 13.90 10.13 17.20
CA GLU A 26 12.89 9.08 17.20
C GLU A 26 12.86 8.33 15.87
N VAL A 27 13.03 9.04 14.74
CA VAL A 27 13.17 8.41 13.43
C VAL A 27 14.37 7.47 13.42
N HIS A 28 15.54 7.87 13.92
CA HIS A 28 16.70 6.97 14.00
C HIS A 28 16.44 5.73 14.86
N ALA A 29 15.77 5.88 16.01
CA ALA A 29 15.39 4.75 16.85
C ALA A 29 14.40 3.80 16.15
N ILE A 30 13.46 4.34 15.38
CA ILE A 30 12.54 3.56 14.54
C ILE A 30 13.31 2.79 13.47
N LEU A 31 14.23 3.45 12.75
CA LEU A 31 15.03 2.81 11.70
C LEU A 31 15.85 1.64 12.24
N ALA A 32 16.47 1.78 13.42
CA ALA A 32 17.25 0.72 14.05
C ALA A 32 16.44 -0.55 14.37
N ARG A 33 15.10 -0.46 14.44
CA ARG A 33 14.19 -1.59 14.68
C ARG A 33 13.68 -2.26 13.40
N ILE A 34 13.82 -1.58 12.25
CA ILE A 34 13.23 -1.98 10.97
C ILE A 34 14.31 -2.46 9.99
N VAL A 35 15.48 -1.82 10.00
CA VAL A 35 16.57 -2.14 9.07
C VAL A 35 17.89 -2.33 9.78
N GLY A 36 18.65 -3.34 9.33
CA GLY A 36 20.05 -3.51 9.71
C GLY A 36 20.95 -2.60 8.87
N PRO A 37 21.93 -1.89 9.46
CA PRO A 37 22.80 -0.97 8.72
C PRO A 37 23.61 -1.67 7.62
N ALA A 38 23.87 -2.97 7.76
CA ALA A 38 24.57 -3.76 6.76
C ALA A 38 23.79 -3.89 5.43
N ASP A 39 22.46 -3.74 5.44
CA ASP A 39 21.61 -3.94 4.26
C ASP A 39 21.17 -2.62 3.60
N VAL A 40 21.48 -1.48 4.23
CA VAL A 40 21.07 -0.14 3.81
C VAL A 40 22.19 0.55 3.04
N LYS A 41 21.90 0.99 1.81
CA LYS A 41 22.78 1.86 1.01
C LYS A 41 22.60 3.34 1.36
N ARG A 42 21.36 3.76 1.65
CA ARG A 42 20.99 5.15 1.95
C ARG A 42 19.71 5.20 2.76
N ALA A 43 19.64 6.09 3.74
CA ALA A 43 18.39 6.53 4.35
C ALA A 43 18.26 8.04 4.12
N HIS A 44 17.22 8.47 3.43
CA HIS A 44 16.94 9.87 3.14
C HIS A 44 15.69 10.31 3.91
N LEU A 45 15.91 11.15 4.93
CA LEU A 45 14.86 11.76 5.73
C LEU A 45 14.30 12.96 4.96
N ASN A 46 13.01 12.91 4.64
CA ASN A 46 12.32 13.98 3.93
C ASN A 46 11.30 14.64 4.87
N ALA A 47 11.61 15.87 5.28
CA ALA A 47 10.76 16.66 6.17
C ALA A 47 9.52 17.23 5.47
N VAL A 48 9.50 17.31 4.13
CA VAL A 48 8.39 17.90 3.37
C VAL A 48 7.18 16.96 3.34
N ASP A 49 7.41 15.67 3.10
CA ASP A 49 6.36 14.64 3.04
C ASP A 49 6.34 13.73 4.27
N TRP A 50 7.08 14.08 5.31
CA TRP A 50 7.19 13.33 6.56
C TRP A 50 7.52 11.86 6.36
N SER A 51 8.48 11.57 5.48
CA SER A 51 8.82 10.21 5.11
C SER A 51 10.31 9.93 5.17
N VAL A 52 10.66 8.66 5.31
CA VAL A 52 12.03 8.17 5.14
C VAL A 52 12.08 7.23 3.96
N TYR A 53 12.96 7.52 3.02
CA TYR A 53 13.24 6.70 1.85
C TYR A 53 14.51 5.89 2.12
N ILE A 54 14.37 4.58 2.20
CA ILE A 54 15.48 3.67 2.52
C ILE A 54 15.81 2.86 1.28
N GLN A 55 16.99 3.08 0.72
CA GLN A 55 17.52 2.27 -0.37
C GLN A 55 18.25 1.05 0.21
N MET A 56 17.74 -0.14 -0.07
CA MET A 56 18.36 -1.42 0.28
C MET A 56 19.38 -1.85 -0.78
N LYS A 57 20.16 -2.90 -0.52
CA LYS A 57 21.09 -3.41 -1.54
C LYS A 57 20.37 -4.05 -2.71
N THR A 58 19.28 -4.76 -2.46
CA THR A 58 18.44 -5.43 -3.47
C THR A 58 16.94 -5.18 -3.25
N GLN A 59 16.13 -5.42 -4.28
CA GLN A 59 14.68 -5.28 -4.24
C GLN A 59 14.05 -6.34 -3.32
N GLU A 60 14.63 -7.53 -3.26
CA GLU A 60 14.20 -8.64 -2.40
C GLU A 60 14.32 -8.24 -0.93
N GLN A 61 15.44 -7.64 -0.52
CA GLN A 61 15.62 -7.14 0.84
C GLN A 61 14.60 -6.06 1.21
N ALA A 62 14.27 -5.16 0.27
CA ALA A 62 13.23 -4.16 0.50
C ALA A 62 11.85 -4.82 0.70
N ARG A 63 11.51 -5.83 -0.10
CA ARG A 63 10.25 -6.58 0.01
C ARG A 63 10.15 -7.35 1.32
N GLU A 64 11.19 -8.09 1.68
CA GLU A 64 11.25 -8.87 2.93
C GLU A 64 11.11 -7.97 4.16
N CYS A 65 11.83 -6.83 4.17
CA CYS A 65 11.72 -5.85 5.24
C CYS A 65 10.27 -5.32 5.38
N VAL A 66 9.63 -4.94 4.27
CA VAL A 66 8.24 -4.49 4.31
C VAL A 66 7.30 -5.59 4.78
N GLU A 67 7.44 -6.83 4.32
CA GLU A 67 6.60 -7.95 4.76
C GLU A 67 6.75 -8.23 6.26
N GLN A 68 7.97 -8.16 6.77
CA GLN A 68 8.26 -8.38 8.19
C GLN A 68 7.67 -7.28 9.09
N HIS A 69 7.53 -6.06 8.60
CA HIS A 69 7.25 -4.88 9.42
C HIS A 69 5.94 -4.14 9.12
N ARG A 70 5.32 -4.35 7.95
CA ARG A 70 4.09 -3.67 7.54
C ARG A 70 2.98 -3.87 8.57
N GLY A 71 2.36 -2.77 8.99
CA GLY A 71 1.23 -2.77 9.92
C GLY A 71 1.56 -3.12 11.38
N LYS A 72 2.82 -3.37 11.73
CA LYS A 72 3.23 -3.81 13.08
C LYS A 72 3.78 -2.68 13.97
N HIS A 73 3.95 -1.49 13.40
CA HIS A 73 4.58 -0.38 14.10
C HIS A 73 3.72 0.89 14.07
N GLY A 74 3.89 1.70 15.10
CA GLY A 74 3.05 2.85 15.37
C GLY A 74 3.43 3.52 16.67
N THR A 75 2.74 4.60 16.99
CA THR A 75 2.91 5.37 18.23
C THR A 75 1.57 5.54 18.93
N THR A 76 1.59 5.59 20.26
CA THR A 76 0.39 5.85 21.06
C THR A 76 0.32 7.32 21.39
N VAL A 77 -0.77 8.00 20.99
CA VAL A 77 -1.03 9.40 21.32
C VAL A 77 -2.40 9.48 21.99
N ASN A 78 -2.45 10.03 23.21
CA ASN A 78 -3.66 10.14 24.02
C ASN A 78 -4.41 8.79 24.17
N GLY A 79 -3.67 7.70 24.36
CA GLY A 79 -4.24 6.35 24.51
C GLY A 79 -4.72 5.69 23.21
N VAL A 80 -4.54 6.34 22.06
CA VAL A 80 -4.90 5.78 20.74
C VAL A 80 -3.63 5.38 19.99
N TYR A 81 -3.58 4.14 19.50
CA TYR A 81 -2.46 3.64 18.70
C TYR A 81 -2.62 4.06 17.23
N HIS A 82 -1.61 4.73 16.70
CA HIS A 82 -1.53 5.20 15.31
C HIS A 82 -0.38 4.52 14.59
N THR A 83 -0.70 3.67 13.63
CA THR A 83 0.29 3.01 12.77
C THR A 83 0.83 3.96 11.71
N TYR A 84 2.12 3.89 11.42
CA TYR A 84 2.70 4.49 10.21
C TYR A 84 2.85 3.43 9.12
N LYS A 85 2.90 3.87 7.85
CA LYS A 85 2.96 2.95 6.71
C LYS A 85 4.39 2.61 6.37
N ILE A 86 4.62 1.36 5.96
CA ILE A 86 5.89 0.87 5.42
C ILE A 86 5.57 0.20 4.08
N GLU A 87 6.14 0.72 2.99
CA GLU A 87 5.77 0.34 1.64
C GLU A 87 6.99 0.17 0.74
N VAL A 88 6.97 -0.84 -0.12
CA VAL A 88 8.01 -1.02 -1.15
C VAL A 88 7.78 0.01 -2.24
N LEU A 89 8.85 0.66 -2.69
CA LEU A 89 8.82 1.61 -3.81
C LEU A 89 9.14 0.87 -5.12
N ASP A 90 8.21 0.05 -5.58
CA ASP A 90 8.34 -0.71 -6.83
C ASP A 90 7.43 -0.18 -7.95
N GLY A 91 6.97 1.06 -7.84
CA GLY A 91 6.04 1.68 -8.80
C GLY A 91 4.63 1.09 -8.77
N SER A 92 4.35 0.17 -7.84
CA SER A 92 3.00 -0.35 -7.65
C SER A 92 2.09 0.63 -6.92
N SER A 93 0.80 0.36 -7.02
CA SER A 93 -0.26 1.12 -6.38
C SER A 93 -1.38 0.19 -5.95
N GLU A 94 -2.11 0.57 -4.92
CA GLU A 94 -3.28 -0.16 -4.46
C GLU A 94 -4.53 0.34 -5.21
N VAL A 95 -5.25 -0.59 -5.83
CA VAL A 95 -6.55 -0.38 -6.44
C VAL A 95 -7.59 -1.09 -5.59
N LYS A 96 -8.56 -0.32 -5.09
CA LYS A 96 -9.69 -0.85 -4.33
C LYS A 96 -10.79 -1.27 -5.27
N ILE A 97 -11.23 -2.51 -5.14
CA ILE A 97 -12.39 -3.08 -5.82
C ILE A 97 -13.48 -3.19 -4.77
N LEU A 98 -14.58 -2.47 -5.00
CA LEU A 98 -15.69 -2.36 -4.07
C LEU A 98 -16.94 -2.93 -4.71
N ASP A 99 -17.87 -3.42 -3.89
CA ASP A 99 -19.15 -3.95 -4.34
C ASP A 99 -19.00 -5.18 -5.27
N LEU A 100 -17.85 -5.88 -5.20
CA LEU A 100 -17.64 -7.13 -5.94
C LEU A 100 -18.12 -8.32 -5.10
N PRO A 101 -19.04 -9.17 -5.61
CA PRO A 101 -19.53 -10.32 -4.86
C PRO A 101 -18.45 -11.34 -4.52
N TYR A 102 -18.57 -11.98 -3.36
CA TYR A 102 -17.59 -12.94 -2.84
C TYR A 102 -17.38 -14.19 -3.71
N TYR A 103 -18.32 -14.53 -4.59
CA TYR A 103 -18.18 -15.66 -5.51
C TYR A 103 -17.27 -15.34 -6.70
N VAL A 104 -16.91 -14.07 -6.94
CA VAL A 104 -15.95 -13.71 -7.97
C VAL A 104 -14.55 -14.03 -7.45
N SER A 105 -13.90 -14.99 -8.10
CA SER A 105 -12.61 -15.51 -7.65
C SER A 105 -11.44 -14.56 -7.94
N ASP A 106 -10.35 -14.74 -7.20
CA ASP A 106 -9.11 -13.98 -7.37
C ASP A 106 -8.52 -14.18 -8.77
N GLU A 107 -8.64 -15.37 -9.36
CA GLU A 107 -8.15 -15.65 -10.71
C GLU A 107 -8.95 -14.88 -11.76
N THR A 108 -10.27 -14.72 -11.53
CA THR A 108 -11.10 -13.88 -12.40
C THR A 108 -10.73 -12.42 -12.23
N LEU A 109 -10.59 -11.94 -10.99
CA LEU A 109 -10.19 -10.57 -10.74
C LEU A 109 -8.80 -10.26 -11.31
N GLU A 110 -7.82 -11.14 -11.12
CA GLU A 110 -6.47 -11.00 -11.65
C GLU A 110 -6.47 -10.95 -13.17
N ARG A 111 -7.21 -11.84 -13.83
CA ARG A 111 -7.32 -11.86 -15.31
C ARG A 111 -7.89 -10.55 -15.85
N GLU A 112 -8.97 -10.04 -15.27
CA GLU A 112 -9.59 -8.77 -15.72
C GLU A 112 -8.67 -7.57 -15.42
N MET A 113 -8.08 -7.52 -14.22
CA MET A 113 -7.23 -6.41 -13.80
C MET A 113 -5.88 -6.38 -14.53
N SER A 114 -5.41 -7.52 -15.04
CA SER A 114 -4.18 -7.62 -15.83
C SER A 114 -4.24 -6.83 -17.13
N GLN A 115 -5.44 -6.49 -17.62
CA GLN A 115 -5.61 -5.62 -18.79
C GLN A 115 -5.13 -4.17 -18.55
N TYR A 116 -5.00 -3.77 -17.29
CA TYR A 116 -4.60 -2.42 -16.87
C TYR A 116 -3.15 -2.33 -16.38
N GLY A 117 -2.44 -3.46 -16.34
CA GLY A 117 -1.04 -3.56 -15.94
C GLY A 117 -0.76 -4.84 -15.14
N LYS A 118 0.42 -4.93 -14.54
CA LYS A 118 0.87 -6.13 -13.83
C LYS A 118 0.30 -6.20 -12.41
N VAL A 119 -0.58 -7.18 -12.16
CA VAL A 119 -1.04 -7.52 -10.80
C VAL A 119 0.12 -8.16 -10.02
N LEU A 120 0.30 -7.72 -8.77
CA LEU A 120 1.35 -8.22 -7.86
C LEU A 120 0.77 -9.04 -6.71
N SER A 121 -0.39 -8.63 -6.18
CA SER A 121 -1.09 -9.35 -5.12
C SER A 121 -2.55 -8.91 -5.05
N ILE A 122 -3.41 -9.81 -4.59
CA ILE A 122 -4.81 -9.52 -4.26
C ILE A 122 -5.00 -9.88 -2.79
N THR A 123 -5.56 -8.97 -2.00
CA THR A 123 -5.92 -9.22 -0.60
C THR A 123 -7.35 -8.75 -0.33
N GLU A 124 -8.03 -9.32 0.66
CA GLU A 124 -9.33 -8.83 1.10
C GLU A 124 -9.19 -8.07 2.42
N GLN A 125 -9.89 -6.93 2.53
CA GLN A 125 -9.90 -6.18 3.78
C GLN A 125 -10.81 -6.83 4.81
N VAL A 126 -10.46 -6.64 6.09
CA VAL A 126 -11.30 -7.00 7.22
C VAL A 126 -11.91 -5.75 7.86
N TYR A 127 -13.00 -5.93 8.59
CA TYR A 127 -13.48 -4.89 9.50
C TYR A 127 -12.43 -4.60 10.58
N GLY A 128 -12.22 -3.32 10.87
CA GLY A 128 -11.30 -2.88 11.91
C GLY A 128 -11.78 -3.20 13.33
N GLU A 129 -10.88 -3.12 14.30
CA GLU A 129 -11.09 -3.53 15.71
C GLU A 129 -12.26 -2.86 16.42
N LYS A 130 -12.69 -1.68 15.95
CA LYS A 130 -13.83 -0.94 16.52
C LYS A 130 -15.20 -1.44 16.03
N SER A 131 -15.22 -2.33 15.04
CA SER A 131 -16.45 -2.90 14.48
C SER A 131 -16.93 -4.10 15.31
N PRO A 132 -18.24 -4.32 15.48
CA PRO A 132 -18.78 -5.59 15.98
C PRO A 132 -18.34 -6.83 15.16
N LEU A 133 -17.87 -6.61 13.92
CA LEU A 133 -17.38 -7.65 13.01
C LEU A 133 -15.85 -7.66 12.89
N ALA A 134 -15.13 -7.13 13.89
CA ALA A 134 -13.66 -7.04 13.86
C ALA A 134 -13.00 -8.36 13.39
N GLY A 135 -12.09 -8.25 12.41
CA GLY A 135 -11.38 -9.41 11.84
C GLY A 135 -12.16 -10.20 10.77
N VAL A 136 -13.45 -9.94 10.58
CA VAL A 136 -14.25 -10.55 9.51
C VAL A 136 -13.97 -9.84 8.18
N LEU A 137 -13.88 -10.60 7.09
CA LEU A 137 -13.74 -10.06 5.73
C LEU A 137 -14.93 -9.13 5.38
N ASN A 138 -14.65 -8.01 4.72
CA ASN A 138 -15.64 -6.97 4.44
C ASN A 138 -16.04 -6.82 2.96
N GLY A 139 -15.54 -7.70 2.08
CA GLY A 139 -15.83 -7.67 0.65
C GLY A 139 -15.01 -6.67 -0.17
N VAL A 140 -14.19 -5.81 0.43
CA VAL A 140 -13.31 -4.90 -0.31
C VAL A 140 -12.02 -5.62 -0.69
N ARG A 141 -11.80 -5.83 -1.98
CA ARG A 141 -10.54 -6.40 -2.50
C ARG A 141 -9.53 -5.29 -2.80
N ILE A 142 -8.29 -5.49 -2.39
CA ILE A 142 -7.15 -4.62 -2.69
C ILE A 142 -6.28 -5.33 -3.71
N VAL A 143 -6.25 -4.79 -4.92
CA VAL A 143 -5.37 -5.24 -6.00
C VAL A 143 -4.15 -4.35 -5.99
N ARG A 144 -3.01 -4.87 -5.54
CA ARG A 144 -1.73 -4.19 -5.66
C ARG A 144 -1.18 -4.47 -7.05
N MET A 145 -0.94 -3.43 -7.84
CA MET A 145 -0.50 -3.59 -9.22
C MET A 145 0.39 -2.45 -9.70
N VAL A 146 1.28 -2.74 -10.64
CA VAL A 146 1.95 -1.73 -11.46
C VAL A 146 0.99 -1.38 -12.61
N ARG A 147 0.36 -0.20 -12.53
CA ARG A 147 -0.62 0.22 -13.54
C ARG A 147 0.08 0.79 -14.76
N GLU A 148 -0.30 0.29 -15.93
CA GLU A 148 0.16 0.76 -17.23
C GLU A 148 -0.91 1.59 -17.95
N ARG A 149 -2.18 1.41 -17.57
CA ARG A 149 -3.34 2.10 -18.15
C ARG A 149 -4.24 2.68 -17.06
N PRO A 150 -4.96 3.79 -17.33
CA PRO A 150 -5.96 4.29 -16.40
C PRO A 150 -7.11 3.29 -16.27
N ILE A 151 -7.73 3.25 -15.07
CA ILE A 151 -8.87 2.39 -14.78
C ILE A 151 -10.08 3.29 -14.50
N VAL A 152 -11.18 3.06 -15.23
CA VAL A 152 -12.44 3.79 -15.01
C VAL A 152 -13.03 3.48 -13.64
N SER A 153 -13.91 4.35 -13.13
CA SER A 153 -14.49 4.22 -11.79
C SER A 153 -15.46 3.06 -11.62
N TYR A 154 -15.93 2.45 -12.71
CA TYR A 154 -16.84 1.30 -12.70
C TYR A 154 -16.44 0.30 -13.78
N LEU A 155 -16.32 -0.98 -13.41
CA LEU A 155 -15.93 -2.07 -14.30
C LEU A 155 -16.90 -3.25 -14.19
N GLN A 156 -17.01 -4.00 -15.28
CA GLN A 156 -17.59 -5.34 -15.29
C GLN A 156 -16.48 -6.34 -14.93
N ILE A 157 -16.59 -7.04 -13.81
CA ILE A 157 -15.63 -8.09 -13.40
C ILE A 157 -16.44 -9.34 -13.06
N GLY A 158 -16.19 -10.43 -13.76
CA GLY A 158 -16.98 -11.66 -13.58
C GLY A 158 -18.47 -11.50 -13.88
N GLY A 159 -18.84 -10.54 -14.75
CA GLY A 159 -20.24 -10.20 -15.05
C GLY A 159 -20.89 -9.22 -14.07
N GLU A 160 -20.17 -8.78 -13.04
CA GLU A 160 -20.68 -7.90 -11.99
C GLU A 160 -20.17 -6.47 -12.16
N LEU A 161 -21.08 -5.50 -12.03
CA LEU A 161 -20.70 -4.08 -12.04
C LEU A 161 -20.13 -3.67 -10.68
N THR A 162 -18.82 -3.52 -10.62
CA THR A 162 -18.06 -3.14 -9.42
C THR A 162 -17.57 -1.70 -9.49
N ARG A 163 -17.44 -1.04 -8.34
CA ARG A 163 -16.79 0.26 -8.24
C ARG A 163 -15.30 0.09 -8.01
N VAL A 164 -14.49 0.85 -8.74
CA VAL A 164 -13.02 0.84 -8.64
C VAL A 164 -12.52 2.18 -8.15
N SER A 165 -11.60 2.18 -7.18
CA SER A 165 -11.01 3.39 -6.63
C SER A 165 -9.50 3.27 -6.40
N TYR A 166 -8.75 4.28 -6.86
CA TYR A 166 -7.31 4.40 -6.56
C TYR A 166 -6.88 5.87 -6.47
N GLN A 167 -5.72 6.12 -5.86
CA GLN A 167 -5.19 7.48 -5.71
C GLN A 167 -4.84 8.11 -7.06
N GLY A 168 -5.33 9.33 -7.30
CA GLY A 168 -5.09 10.06 -8.56
C GLY A 168 -5.98 9.60 -9.72
N GLN A 169 -7.01 8.81 -9.45
CA GLN A 169 -7.98 8.38 -10.47
C GLN A 169 -8.82 9.55 -10.99
N THR A 170 -8.93 9.67 -12.31
CA THR A 170 -9.94 10.50 -12.95
C THR A 170 -11.31 9.88 -12.74
N LYS A 171 -12.23 10.59 -12.06
CA LYS A 171 -13.58 10.09 -11.81
C LYS A 171 -14.36 9.97 -13.12
N THR A 172 -14.95 8.82 -13.36
CA THR A 172 -15.83 8.57 -14.52
C THR A 172 -17.25 8.25 -14.08
N CYS A 173 -18.22 8.51 -14.96
CA CYS A 173 -19.62 8.19 -14.70
C CYS A 173 -19.85 6.68 -14.60
N ARG A 174 -20.91 6.29 -13.87
CA ARG A 174 -21.35 4.88 -13.72
C ARG A 174 -22.01 4.34 -14.97
N TYR A 175 -22.71 5.21 -15.68
CA TYR A 175 -23.36 4.92 -16.95
C TYR A 175 -22.60 5.72 -18.01
N ILE A 176 -22.06 5.02 -18.99
CA ILE A 176 -21.50 5.61 -20.21
C ILE A 176 -22.53 5.37 -21.31
#